data_AF-A0A7C4MCH4-F1
#
_entry.id   AF-A0A7C4MCH4-F1
#
_cell.length_a   1.000
_cell.length_b   1.000
_cell.length_c   1.000
_cell.angle_alpha   90.00
_cell.angle_beta   90.00
_cell.angle_gamma   90.00
#
_symmetry.space_group_name_H-M   'P 1'
#
loop_
_entity.id
_entity.type
_entity.pdbx_description
1 polymer ?
#
loop_
_entity_poly.entity_id
_entity_poly.type
_entity_poly.pdbx_seq_one_letter_code
_entity_poly.pdbx_strand_id
1 'polypeptide(L)'
;MKWQDVINFKNGEKIILECQNVQHQLLVNDKCNVYPEDASKGLLILTNKRILFIVFVDTSLQINRPYLHLEIPYQQIRHFTYAAYEKRGGWFKAKKPEYALIIELKEVDFDDDSGFYKQKRFLLQSLSSLEEAVAMGKRALEIFEEEQKKEQELERRIEVVQYNIVAKFEFSKDGALAVSCPYCGASSTLQSKDVEVKCAYCGRVYIVPKKILDMI
;
A
#
# COMPACT_ATOMS: atom_id res chain seq x y z
N MET A 1 -1.47 29.52 -2.72
CA MET A 1 -1.53 28.18 -3.34
C MET A 1 -2.22 27.26 -2.37
N LYS A 2 -3.25 26.54 -2.80
CA LYS A 2 -3.97 25.61 -1.93
C LYS A 2 -3.20 24.29 -1.86
N TRP A 3 -3.30 23.54 -0.77
CA TRP A 3 -2.61 22.25 -0.68
C TRP A 3 -3.13 21.24 -1.72
N GLN A 4 -4.38 21.40 -2.16
CA GLN A 4 -4.97 20.61 -3.23
C GLN A 4 -4.18 20.72 -4.54
N ASP A 5 -3.46 21.83 -4.75
CA ASP A 5 -2.66 22.08 -5.94
C ASP A 5 -1.36 21.26 -5.96
N VAL A 6 -0.93 20.71 -4.82
CA VAL A 6 0.32 19.94 -4.70
C VAL A 6 0.10 18.43 -4.58
N ILE A 7 -1.15 17.97 -4.52
CA ILE A 7 -1.49 16.56 -4.46
C ILE A 7 -2.11 16.11 -5.78
N ASN A 8 -1.49 15.11 -6.41
CA ASN A 8 -2.10 14.40 -7.50
C ASN A 8 -2.91 13.20 -6.95
N PHE A 9 -4.22 13.39 -6.77
CA PHE A 9 -5.12 12.32 -6.32
C PHE A 9 -5.29 11.27 -7.41
N LYS A 10 -5.12 9.99 -7.04
CA LYS A 10 -5.31 8.86 -7.96
C LYS A 10 -6.79 8.71 -8.29
N ASN A 11 -7.12 8.11 -9.44
CA ASN A 11 -8.52 7.89 -9.82
C ASN A 11 -9.28 7.12 -8.72
N GLY A 12 -10.45 7.63 -8.32
CA GLY A 12 -11.26 7.09 -7.22
C GLY A 12 -10.68 7.27 -5.81
N GLU A 13 -9.60 8.04 -5.65
CA GLU A 13 -9.08 8.41 -4.33
C GLU A 13 -9.99 9.46 -3.67
N LYS A 14 -10.40 9.21 -2.43
CA LYS A 14 -11.28 10.07 -1.65
C LYS A 14 -10.60 10.40 -0.32
N ILE A 15 -10.72 11.66 0.09
CA ILE A 15 -10.29 12.11 1.41
C ILE A 15 -11.28 11.57 2.42
N ILE A 16 -10.77 10.92 3.45
CA ILE A 16 -11.57 10.40 4.56
C ILE A 16 -11.41 11.31 5.77
N LEU A 17 -10.19 11.82 5.98
CA LEU A 17 -9.89 12.72 7.08
C LEU A 17 -8.82 13.72 6.70
N GLU A 18 -8.98 14.93 7.22
CA GLU A 18 -8.00 16.01 7.17
C GLU A 18 -7.75 16.48 8.61
N CYS A 19 -6.49 16.54 9.02
CA CYS A 19 -6.08 17.01 10.33
C CYS A 19 -4.95 18.02 10.23
N GLN A 20 -5.18 19.23 10.74
CA GLN A 20 -4.22 20.34 10.71
C GLN A 20 -3.36 20.38 11.96
N ASN A 21 -2.21 21.06 11.86
CA ASN A 21 -1.27 21.26 12.97
C ASN A 21 -0.70 19.95 13.55
N VAL A 22 -0.62 18.91 12.72
CA VAL A 22 -0.01 17.63 13.10
C VAL A 22 1.50 17.77 13.01
N GLN A 23 2.21 17.32 14.03
CA GLN A 23 3.66 17.26 14.06
C GLN A 23 4.10 15.85 13.65
N HIS A 24 5.04 15.76 12.73
CA HIS A 24 5.56 14.49 12.25
C HIS A 24 6.97 14.22 12.81
N GLN A 25 7.23 12.99 13.22
CA GLN A 25 8.51 12.52 13.69
C GLN A 25 8.82 11.16 13.05
N LEU A 26 10.03 11.03 12.48
CA LEU A 26 10.54 9.77 11.99
C LEU A 26 11.45 9.14 13.06
N LEU A 27 11.13 7.91 13.44
CA LEU A 27 11.92 7.07 14.31
C LEU A 27 12.57 5.98 13.45
N VAL A 28 13.89 5.82 13.60
CA VAL A 28 14.64 4.80 12.86
C VAL A 28 15.40 3.94 13.87
N ASN A 29 15.17 2.63 13.84
CA ASN A 29 15.75 1.66 14.79
C ASN A 29 15.54 2.05 16.28
N ASP A 30 14.33 2.49 16.63
CA ASP A 30 13.95 2.97 17.97
C ASP A 30 14.77 4.15 18.51
N LYS A 31 15.61 4.75 17.67
CA LYS A 31 16.28 6.01 17.94
C LYS A 31 15.48 7.13 17.28
N CYS A 32 15.18 8.15 18.07
CA CYS A 32 14.58 9.37 17.58
C CYS A 32 15.66 10.17 16.84
N ASN A 33 15.72 10.02 15.52
CA ASN A 33 16.60 10.82 14.65
C ASN A 33 15.89 12.11 14.23
N VAL A 34 15.20 12.75 15.17
CA VAL A 34 14.52 14.02 14.92
C VAL A 34 15.40 15.12 15.47
N TYR A 35 15.88 15.99 14.58
CA TYR A 35 16.34 17.32 14.99
C TYR A 35 15.09 18.06 15.53
N PRO A 36 15.01 18.35 16.85
CA PRO A 36 13.82 18.91 17.48
C PRO A 36 13.38 20.26 16.92
N GLU A 37 14.28 20.94 16.21
CA GLU A 37 14.14 22.30 15.72
C GLU A 37 13.45 22.37 14.35
N ASP A 38 13.39 21.27 13.61
CA ASP A 38 12.80 21.21 12.26
C ASP A 38 11.42 20.52 12.21
N ALA A 39 10.84 20.18 13.37
CA ALA A 39 9.56 19.50 13.45
C ALA A 39 8.41 20.48 13.11
N SER A 40 8.28 20.72 11.82
CA SER A 40 7.28 21.58 11.22
C SER A 40 5.90 20.94 11.37
N LYS A 41 4.96 21.75 11.87
CA LYS A 41 3.54 21.37 11.90
C LYS A 41 3.02 21.34 10.46
N GLY A 42 2.25 20.32 10.16
CA GLY A 42 1.72 20.07 8.83
C GLY A 42 0.24 19.72 8.84
N LEU A 43 -0.23 19.38 7.66
CA LEU A 43 -1.54 18.82 7.38
C LEU A 43 -1.38 17.32 7.12
N LEU A 44 -2.02 16.52 7.96
CA LEU A 44 -2.17 15.09 7.77
C LEU A 44 -3.47 14.81 7.02
N ILE A 45 -3.39 14.06 5.93
CA ILE A 45 -4.56 13.65 5.14
C ILE A 45 -4.58 12.13 5.08
N LEU A 46 -5.71 11.54 5.45
CA LEU A 46 -5.98 10.12 5.25
C LEU A 46 -6.94 10.00 4.07
N THR A 47 -6.52 9.27 3.05
CA THR A 47 -7.37 8.92 1.92
C THR A 47 -7.80 7.46 2.02
N ASN A 48 -8.68 7.00 1.15
CA ASN A 48 -8.97 5.56 1.03
C ASN A 48 -7.81 4.73 0.43
N LYS A 49 -6.65 5.32 0.14
CA LYS A 49 -5.51 4.64 -0.50
C LYS A 49 -4.17 4.83 0.22
N ARG A 50 -3.96 5.95 0.88
CA ARG A 50 -2.67 6.33 1.46
C ARG A 50 -2.82 7.41 2.54
N ILE A 51 -1.75 7.56 3.29
CA ILE A 51 -1.56 8.65 4.26
C ILE A 51 -0.62 9.67 3.62
N LEU A 52 -1.01 10.94 3.66
CA LEU A 52 -0.23 12.06 3.15
C LEU A 52 0.07 13.01 4.31
N PHE A 53 1.32 13.48 4.39
CA PHE A 53 1.69 14.55 5.31
C PHE A 53 2.28 15.71 4.53
N ILE A 54 1.68 16.89 4.68
CA ILE A 54 2.02 18.09 3.94
C ILE A 54 2.53 19.12 4.91
N VAL A 55 3.69 19.68 4.63
CA VAL A 55 4.29 20.73 5.45
C VAL A 55 4.10 22.07 4.76
N PHE A 56 3.85 23.12 5.54
CA PHE A 56 3.88 24.50 5.08
C PHE A 56 5.22 25.09 5.51
N VAL A 57 6.13 25.28 4.56
CA VAL A 57 7.43 25.87 4.84
C VAL A 57 7.30 27.38 4.75
N ASP A 58 7.53 28.07 5.86
CA ASP A 58 7.67 29.52 5.87
C ASP A 58 9.09 29.86 5.40
N THR A 59 9.25 30.01 4.09
CA THR A 59 10.49 30.59 3.56
C THR A 59 10.50 32.07 3.92
N SER A 60 11.66 32.62 4.30
CA SER A 60 11.88 34.04 4.64
C SER A 60 11.35 35.07 3.61
N LEU A 61 10.89 34.59 2.46
CA LEU A 61 10.20 35.31 1.39
C LEU A 61 8.67 35.40 1.57
N GLN A 62 8.11 35.01 2.72
CA GLN A 62 6.67 35.08 3.06
C GLN A 62 5.73 34.26 2.15
N ILE A 63 6.25 33.31 1.38
CA ILE A 63 5.42 32.43 0.56
C ILE A 63 5.23 31.10 1.26
N ASN A 64 4.10 30.96 1.96
CA ASN A 64 3.61 29.68 2.46
C ASN A 64 3.25 28.75 1.29
N ARG A 65 4.25 27.98 0.81
CA ARG A 65 4.04 26.96 -0.20
C ARG A 65 3.87 25.60 0.48
N PRO A 66 2.72 24.92 0.31
CA PRO A 66 2.59 23.54 0.75
C PRO A 66 3.58 22.66 -0.03
N TYR A 67 4.18 21.69 0.65
CA TYR A 67 5.02 20.66 0.06
C TYR A 67 4.62 19.29 0.63
N LEU A 68 4.48 18.30 -0.25
CA LEU A 68 4.20 16.91 0.16
C LEU A 68 5.46 16.31 0.78
N HIS A 69 5.48 16.26 2.11
CA HIS A 69 6.62 15.78 2.89
C HIS A 69 6.66 14.25 2.98
N LEU A 70 5.49 13.61 3.09
CA LEU A 70 5.39 12.16 3.23
C LEU A 70 4.18 11.63 2.47
N GLU A 71 4.39 10.49 1.80
CA GLU A 71 3.35 9.70 1.18
C GLU A 71 3.56 8.23 1.58
N ILE A 72 2.59 7.64 2.27
CA ILE A 72 2.62 6.24 2.70
C ILE A 72 1.38 5.51 2.17
N PRO A 73 1.52 4.68 1.12
CA PRO A 73 0.48 3.72 0.72
C PRO A 73 0.15 2.75 1.85
N TYR A 74 -1.13 2.38 2.00
CA TYR A 74 -1.54 1.44 3.04
C TYR A 74 -0.84 0.07 2.92
N GLN A 75 -0.51 -0.36 1.71
CA GLN A 75 0.21 -1.61 1.44
C GLN A 75 1.60 -1.65 2.10
N GLN A 76 2.21 -0.48 2.35
CA GLN A 76 3.51 -0.37 3.01
C GLN A 76 3.41 -0.37 4.53
N ILE A 77 2.21 -0.26 5.10
CA ILE A 77 2.02 -0.24 6.55
C ILE A 77 1.97 -1.68 7.07
N ARG A 78 2.83 -1.98 8.05
CA ARG A 78 2.84 -3.25 8.79
C ARG A 78 1.88 -3.19 9.96
N HIS A 79 1.95 -2.10 10.73
CA HIS A 79 1.16 -1.95 11.94
C HIS A 79 0.75 -0.48 12.11
N PHE A 80 -0.46 -0.27 12.59
CA PHE A 80 -1.06 1.03 12.79
C PHE A 80 -1.66 1.06 14.19
N THR A 81 -1.17 1.96 15.04
CA THR A 81 -1.63 2.07 16.43
C THR A 81 -1.66 3.52 16.89
N TYR A 82 -2.30 3.78 18.01
CA TYR A 82 -2.30 5.08 18.66
C TYR A 82 -1.92 4.90 20.13
N ALA A 83 -1.20 5.87 20.67
CA ALA A 83 -0.73 5.84 22.04
C ALA A 83 -0.86 7.22 22.68
N ALA A 84 -1.25 7.22 23.96
CA ALA A 84 -1.02 8.36 24.83
C ALA A 84 0.44 8.32 25.29
N TYR A 85 1.12 9.46 25.29
CA TYR A 85 2.47 9.58 25.83
C TYR A 85 2.60 10.83 26.68
N GLU A 86 3.44 10.73 27.71
CA GLU A 86 3.84 11.87 28.50
C GLU A 86 5.15 12.42 27.95
N LYS A 87 5.11 13.65 27.43
CA LYS A 87 6.32 14.36 27.04
C LYS A 87 7.12 14.65 28.31
N ARG A 88 8.22 13.92 28.56
CA ARG A 88 9.18 14.23 29.63
C ARG A 88 9.81 15.60 29.36
N GLY A 89 9.14 16.66 29.83
CA GLY A 89 9.74 17.97 30.00
C GLY A 89 10.50 18.02 31.32
N GLY A 90 11.51 18.87 31.41
CA GLY A 90 12.24 19.13 32.65
C GLY A 90 11.34 19.44 33.85
N TRP A 91 11.98 19.39 35.02
CA TRP A 91 11.41 19.43 36.36
C TRP A 91 10.34 20.53 36.48
N PHE A 92 9.17 20.17 37.00
CA PHE A 92 8.01 21.05 37.30
C PHE A 92 7.08 21.41 36.13
N LYS A 93 6.19 20.48 35.75
CA LYS A 93 4.74 20.67 35.51
C LYS A 93 4.13 19.34 35.05
N ALA A 94 3.02 18.92 35.67
CA ALA A 94 2.20 17.83 35.14
C ALA A 94 1.69 18.24 33.75
N LYS A 95 2.23 17.62 32.69
CA LYS A 95 1.80 17.91 31.33
C LYS A 95 0.56 17.08 31.00
N LYS A 96 -0.37 17.68 30.26
CA LYS A 96 -1.50 16.96 29.67
C LYS A 96 -0.94 15.79 28.82
N PRO A 97 -1.57 14.61 28.84
CA PRO A 97 -1.17 13.53 27.95
C PRO A 97 -1.27 14.02 26.50
N GLU A 98 -0.21 13.80 25.74
CA GLU A 98 -0.21 14.03 24.30
C GLU A 98 -0.58 12.70 23.61
N TYR A 99 -1.25 12.77 22.47
CA TYR A 99 -1.63 11.59 21.71
C TYR A 99 -0.80 11.53 20.43
N ALA A 100 -0.37 10.33 20.09
CA ALA A 100 0.33 10.06 18.86
C ALA A 100 -0.34 8.94 18.08
N LEU A 101 -0.34 9.11 16.77
CA LEU A 101 -0.54 8.02 15.83
C LEU A 101 0.82 7.43 15.46
N ILE A 102 0.96 6.13 15.60
CA ILE A 102 2.19 5.37 15.30
C ILE A 102 1.92 4.50 14.08
N ILE A 103 2.71 4.72 13.03
CA ILE A 103 2.67 3.96 11.79
C ILE A 103 3.99 3.21 11.67
N GLU A 104 3.93 1.89 11.73
CA GLU A 104 5.08 1.03 11.46
C GLU A 104 4.99 0.55 10.01
N LEU A 105 6.05 0.77 9.23
CA LEU A 105 6.10 0.28 7.86
C LEU A 105 6.62 -1.16 7.81
N LYS A 106 6.25 -1.88 6.75
CA LYS A 106 6.90 -3.14 6.35
C LYS A 106 8.37 -2.85 6.07
N GLU A 107 9.23 -3.85 6.32
CA GLU A 107 10.63 -3.74 5.92
C GLU A 107 10.67 -3.54 4.40
N VAL A 108 11.26 -2.42 3.98
CA VAL A 108 11.54 -2.17 2.57
C VAL A 108 13.03 -2.32 2.43
N ASP A 109 13.45 -3.35 1.69
CA ASP A 109 14.83 -3.48 1.26
C ASP A 109 15.12 -2.30 0.32
N PHE A 110 15.80 -1.29 0.84
CA PHE A 110 16.37 -0.23 0.02
C PHE A 110 17.72 -0.76 -0.49
N ASP A 111 17.81 -1.02 -1.79
CA ASP A 111 19.03 -1.47 -2.48
C ASP A 111 20.15 -0.40 -2.55
N ASP A 112 20.11 0.62 -1.69
CA ASP A 112 21.18 1.62 -1.63
C ASP A 112 22.28 1.16 -0.67
N ASP A 113 23.52 1.14 -1.15
CA ASP A 113 24.80 0.85 -0.47
C ASP A 113 25.08 1.70 0.81
N SER A 114 24.11 2.49 1.29
CA SER A 114 24.22 3.44 2.39
C SER A 114 23.96 2.86 3.79
N GLY A 115 23.68 1.55 3.89
CA GLY A 115 23.51 0.85 5.16
C GLY A 115 22.05 0.68 5.57
N PHE A 116 21.71 -0.56 5.91
CA PHE A 116 20.37 -1.04 6.26
C PHE A 116 19.73 -0.26 7.42
N TYR A 117 18.66 0.47 7.13
CA TYR A 117 17.71 0.92 8.15
C TYR A 117 16.52 -0.04 8.18
N LYS A 118 16.60 -1.06 9.05
CA LYS A 118 15.66 -2.18 9.08
C LYS A 118 14.24 -1.82 9.55
N GLN A 119 14.04 -0.68 10.20
CA GLN A 119 12.70 -0.31 10.68
C GLN A 119 12.51 1.21 10.67
N LYS A 120 11.51 1.67 9.92
CA LYS A 120 11.00 3.05 9.96
C LYS A 120 9.67 3.04 10.71
N ARG A 121 9.65 3.71 11.87
CA ARG A 121 8.44 4.02 12.63
C ARG A 121 8.16 5.50 12.44
N PHE A 122 6.94 5.83 12.08
CA PHE A 122 6.49 7.21 11.98
C PHE A 122 5.58 7.51 13.16
N LEU A 123 5.88 8.62 13.84
CA LEU A 123 5.13 9.12 14.98
C LEU A 123 4.52 10.45 14.57
N LEU A 124 3.21 10.47 14.40
CA LEU A 124 2.43 11.68 14.13
C LEU A 124 1.84 12.16 15.46
N GLN A 125 2.38 13.23 16.00
CA GLN A 125 1.99 13.87 17.26
C GLN A 125 1.07 15.06 17.01
N SER A 126 0.29 15.44 18.02
CA SER A 126 -0.65 16.59 18.03
C SER A 126 -2.01 16.31 17.40
N LEU A 127 -2.89 15.71 18.20
CA LEU A 127 -4.34 15.76 18.03
C LEU A 127 -4.93 16.55 19.19
N SER A 128 -5.93 17.39 18.90
CA SER A 128 -6.41 18.39 19.86
C SER A 128 -7.17 17.77 21.05
N SER A 129 -7.67 16.54 20.86
CA SER A 129 -8.27 15.71 21.91
C SER A 129 -8.00 14.21 21.72
N LEU A 130 -8.13 13.44 22.80
CA LEU A 130 -8.09 11.97 22.77
C LEU A 130 -9.19 11.40 21.87
N GLU A 131 -10.38 11.98 21.94
CA GLU A 131 -11.56 11.51 21.20
C GLU A 131 -11.33 11.60 19.70
N GLU A 132 -10.76 12.72 19.23
CA GLU A 132 -10.34 12.89 17.84
C GLU A 132 -9.27 11.87 17.43
N ALA A 133 -8.28 11.64 18.31
CA ALA A 133 -7.23 10.66 18.08
C ALA A 133 -7.76 9.24 17.94
N VAL A 134 -8.64 8.83 18.85
CA VAL A 134 -9.25 7.51 18.85
C VAL A 134 -10.19 7.35 17.67
N ALA A 135 -11.01 8.36 17.37
CA ALA A 135 -11.91 8.32 16.22
C ALA A 135 -11.13 8.24 14.89
N MET A 136 -10.05 9.01 14.76
CA MET A 136 -9.15 8.94 13.61
C MET A 136 -8.47 7.59 13.51
N GLY A 137 -7.91 7.10 14.63
CA GLY A 137 -7.22 5.83 14.70
C GLY A 137 -8.13 4.66 14.30
N LYS A 138 -9.37 4.65 14.80
CA LYS A 138 -10.38 3.63 14.47
C LYS A 138 -10.77 3.65 13.00
N ARG A 139 -11.10 4.81 12.44
CA ARG A 139 -11.44 4.92 11.01
C ARG A 139 -10.29 4.48 10.11
N ALA A 140 -9.08 4.93 10.41
CA ALA A 140 -7.88 4.55 9.68
C ALA A 140 -7.64 3.03 9.73
N LEU A 141 -7.84 2.42 10.90
CA LEU A 141 -7.72 0.98 11.08
C LEU A 141 -8.77 0.21 10.27
N GLU A 142 -10.03 0.65 10.30
CA GLU A 142 -11.11 0.04 9.51
C GLU A 142 -10.80 0.03 8.01
N ILE A 143 -10.32 1.15 7.46
CA ILE A 143 -9.92 1.26 6.05
C ILE A 143 -8.74 0.34 5.75
N PHE A 144 -7.73 0.33 6.64
CA PHE A 144 -6.56 -0.51 6.49
C PHE A 144 -6.93 -1.99 6.46
N GLU A 145 -7.81 -2.44 7.36
CA GLU A 145 -8.33 -3.80 7.40
C GLU A 145 -9.16 -4.16 6.16
N GLU A 146 -9.98 -3.24 5.66
CA GLU A 146 -10.76 -3.43 4.44
C GLU A 146 -9.85 -3.62 3.21
N GLU A 147 -8.83 -2.78 3.06
CA GLU A 147 -7.88 -2.88 1.96
C GLU A 147 -7.02 -4.15 2.05
N GLN A 148 -6.59 -4.56 3.25
CA GLN A 148 -5.91 -5.84 3.47
C GLN A 148 -6.78 -7.03 3.03
N LYS A 149 -8.08 -7.01 3.33
CA LYS A 149 -9.01 -8.07 2.89
C LYS A 149 -9.17 -8.10 1.37
N LYS A 150 -9.29 -6.93 0.72
CA LYS A 150 -9.38 -6.85 -0.75
C LYS A 150 -8.10 -7.37 -1.43
N GLU A 151 -6.94 -7.04 -0.88
CA GLU A 151 -5.65 -7.53 -1.38
C GLU A 151 -5.55 -9.05 -1.24
N GLN A 152 -5.88 -9.60 -0.07
CA GLN A 152 -5.91 -11.06 0.14
C GLN A 152 -6.93 -11.76 -0.78
N GLU A 153 -8.10 -11.16 -1.02
CA GLU A 153 -9.08 -11.72 -1.96
C GLU A 153 -8.56 -11.68 -3.40
N LEU A 154 -7.89 -10.61 -3.79
CA LEU A 154 -7.26 -10.49 -5.10
C LEU A 154 -6.12 -11.50 -5.27
N GLU A 155 -5.27 -11.68 -4.26
CA GLU A 155 -4.21 -12.70 -4.25
C GLU A 155 -4.79 -14.10 -4.39
N ARG A 156 -5.84 -14.44 -3.61
CA ARG A 156 -6.54 -15.72 -3.76
C ARG A 156 -7.12 -15.89 -5.16
N ARG A 157 -7.66 -14.83 -5.76
CA ARG A 157 -8.14 -14.87 -7.15
C ARG A 157 -6.99 -15.08 -8.13
N ILE A 158 -5.83 -14.46 -7.93
CA ILE A 158 -4.65 -14.60 -8.78
C ILE A 158 -4.04 -15.99 -8.64
N GLU A 159 -3.94 -16.52 -7.42
CA GLU A 159 -3.44 -17.87 -7.12
C GLU A 159 -4.32 -18.92 -7.80
N VAL A 160 -5.64 -18.72 -7.78
CA VAL A 160 -6.60 -19.56 -8.52
C VAL A 160 -6.49 -19.36 -10.05
N VAL A 161 -5.88 -18.27 -10.55
CA VAL A 161 -5.77 -17.93 -11.97
C VAL A 161 -4.37 -18.18 -12.56
N GLN A 162 -3.39 -18.68 -11.78
CA GLN A 162 -2.15 -19.26 -12.34
C GLN A 162 -2.40 -20.63 -13.00
N TYR A 163 -3.40 -20.69 -13.87
CA TYR A 163 -3.39 -21.67 -14.94
C TYR A 163 -2.34 -21.21 -15.94
N ASN A 164 -1.38 -22.07 -16.28
CA ASN A 164 -0.57 -21.86 -17.48
C ASN A 164 -1.52 -22.00 -18.68
N ILE A 165 -2.13 -20.87 -19.06
CA ILE A 165 -3.08 -20.76 -20.16
C ILE A 165 -2.31 -21.05 -21.44
N VAL A 166 -2.90 -21.87 -22.30
CA VAL A 166 -2.38 -22.20 -23.64
C VAL A 166 -1.93 -20.93 -24.37
N ALA A 167 -0.73 -20.96 -24.94
CA ALA A 167 -0.12 -19.78 -25.57
C ALA A 167 -0.77 -19.39 -26.90
N LYS A 168 -1.40 -20.35 -27.61
CA LYS A 168 -2.02 -20.11 -28.92
C LYS A 168 -3.06 -21.17 -29.28
N PHE A 169 -4.13 -20.74 -29.97
CA PHE A 169 -5.20 -21.57 -30.50
C PHE A 169 -5.34 -21.33 -32.01
N GLU A 170 -5.42 -22.40 -32.78
CA GLU A 170 -5.68 -22.32 -34.23
C GLU A 170 -6.69 -23.38 -34.63
N PHE A 171 -7.65 -23.02 -35.47
CA PHE A 171 -8.54 -24.00 -36.10
C PHE A 171 -7.84 -24.58 -37.32
N SER A 172 -7.69 -25.91 -37.34
CA SER A 172 -7.23 -26.61 -38.53
C SER A 172 -8.28 -26.54 -39.65
N LYS A 173 -7.87 -26.79 -40.90
CA LYS A 173 -8.77 -26.81 -42.06
C LYS A 173 -9.91 -27.82 -41.93
N ASP A 174 -9.73 -28.83 -41.09
CA ASP A 174 -10.72 -29.88 -40.80
C ASP A 174 -11.67 -29.49 -39.66
N GLY A 175 -11.58 -28.25 -39.15
CA GLY A 175 -12.40 -27.73 -38.05
C GLY A 175 -11.93 -28.14 -36.66
N ALA A 176 -10.90 -29.00 -36.55
CA ALA A 176 -10.36 -29.40 -35.26
C ALA A 176 -9.53 -28.26 -34.63
N LEU A 177 -9.74 -28.04 -33.33
CA LEU A 177 -9.00 -27.03 -32.55
C LEU A 177 -7.61 -27.56 -32.17
N ALA A 178 -6.56 -26.87 -32.60
CA ALA A 178 -5.18 -27.12 -32.21
C ALA A 178 -4.74 -26.15 -31.11
N VAL A 179 -4.11 -26.69 -30.07
CA VAL A 179 -3.60 -25.94 -28.91
C VAL A 179 -2.09 -26.09 -28.80
N SER A 180 -1.40 -24.96 -28.61
CA SER A 180 0.05 -24.93 -28.41
C SER A 180 0.43 -25.00 -26.94
N CYS A 181 1.24 -25.99 -26.56
CA CYS A 181 1.74 -26.15 -25.19
C CYS A 181 2.53 -24.91 -24.74
N PRO A 182 2.18 -24.27 -23.61
CA PRO A 182 2.84 -23.04 -23.16
C PRO A 182 4.30 -23.23 -22.75
N TYR A 183 4.73 -24.47 -22.49
CA TYR A 183 6.08 -24.75 -21.99
C TYR A 183 7.09 -25.13 -23.09
N CYS A 184 6.63 -25.75 -24.18
CA CYS A 184 7.52 -26.22 -25.25
C CYS A 184 7.11 -25.79 -26.67
N GLY A 185 5.97 -25.10 -26.82
CA GLY A 185 5.46 -24.62 -28.10
C GLY A 185 4.88 -25.71 -29.02
N ALA A 186 4.93 -26.98 -28.63
CA ALA A 186 4.39 -28.06 -29.44
C ALA A 186 2.86 -27.98 -29.54
N SER A 187 2.33 -28.17 -30.74
CA SER A 187 0.90 -28.13 -31.02
C SER A 187 0.29 -29.53 -30.97
N SER A 188 -0.93 -29.65 -30.42
CA SER A 188 -1.71 -30.88 -30.39
C SER A 188 -3.19 -30.57 -30.59
N THR A 189 -3.89 -31.44 -31.30
CA THR A 189 -5.35 -31.35 -31.47
C THR A 189 -6.06 -31.84 -30.22
N LEU A 190 -7.01 -31.03 -29.73
CA LEU A 190 -7.87 -31.42 -28.60
C LEU A 190 -8.87 -32.49 -29.06
N GLN A 191 -8.82 -33.67 -28.45
CA GLN A 191 -9.77 -34.75 -28.71
C GLN A 191 -10.83 -34.90 -27.60
N SER A 192 -10.63 -34.28 -26.44
CA SER A 192 -11.53 -34.34 -25.30
C SER A 192 -11.85 -32.96 -24.74
N LYS A 193 -12.96 -32.85 -24.00
CA LYS A 193 -13.39 -31.64 -23.29
C LYS A 193 -12.77 -31.52 -21.89
N ASP A 194 -11.59 -32.11 -21.70
CA ASP A 194 -10.91 -32.09 -20.41
C ASP A 194 -10.27 -30.72 -20.18
N VAL A 195 -10.43 -30.20 -18.96
CA VAL A 195 -9.85 -28.92 -18.55
C VAL A 195 -8.33 -29.01 -18.44
N GLU A 196 -7.81 -30.18 -18.05
CA GLU A 196 -6.39 -30.46 -17.91
C GLU A 196 -5.88 -31.33 -19.07
N VAL A 197 -4.89 -30.83 -19.78
CA VAL A 197 -4.26 -31.55 -20.90
C VAL A 197 -2.78 -31.77 -20.58
N LYS A 198 -2.34 -33.03 -20.69
CA LYS A 198 -0.92 -33.40 -20.58
C LYS A 198 -0.27 -33.30 -21.95
N CYS A 199 0.76 -32.48 -22.09
CA CYS A 199 1.50 -32.36 -23.34
C CYS A 199 2.23 -33.67 -23.68
N ALA A 200 1.98 -34.24 -24.87
CA ALA A 200 2.64 -35.46 -25.34
C ALA A 200 4.17 -35.29 -25.53
N TYR A 201 4.63 -34.06 -25.77
CA TYR A 201 6.05 -33.77 -26.04
C TYR A 201 6.87 -33.54 -24.78
N CYS A 202 6.43 -32.64 -23.88
CA CYS A 202 7.19 -32.30 -22.66
C CYS A 202 6.65 -32.95 -21.38
N GLY A 203 5.52 -33.64 -21.44
CA GLY A 203 4.90 -34.33 -20.31
C GLY A 203 4.26 -33.43 -19.26
N ARG A 204 4.37 -32.11 -19.38
CA ARG A 204 3.76 -31.15 -18.43
C ARG A 204 2.26 -31.02 -18.65
N VAL A 205 1.53 -30.82 -17.56
CA VAL A 205 0.08 -30.55 -17.57
C VAL A 205 -0.15 -29.04 -17.68
N TYR A 206 -1.11 -28.66 -18.49
CA TYR A 206 -1.59 -27.28 -18.64
C TYR A 206 -3.11 -27.26 -18.74
N ILE A 207 -3.70 -26.09 -18.58
CA ILE A 207 -5.15 -25.95 -18.49
C ILE A 207 -5.71 -25.18 -19.69
N VAL A 208 -6.75 -25.76 -20.30
CA VAL A 208 -7.48 -25.17 -21.42
C VAL A 208 -8.72 -24.46 -20.86
N PRO A 209 -8.92 -23.16 -21.13
CA PRO A 209 -10.09 -22.44 -20.67
C PRO A 209 -11.40 -23.08 -21.14
N LYS A 210 -12.37 -23.26 -20.24
CA LYS A 210 -13.69 -23.86 -20.57
C LYS A 210 -14.37 -23.21 -21.76
N LYS A 211 -14.28 -21.87 -21.87
CA LYS A 211 -14.83 -21.11 -23.00
C LYS A 211 -14.36 -21.62 -24.37
N ILE A 212 -13.18 -22.21 -24.44
CA ILE A 212 -12.59 -22.75 -25.68
C ILE A 212 -13.02 -24.20 -25.88
N LEU A 213 -13.11 -24.98 -24.80
CA LEU A 213 -13.66 -26.35 -24.83
C LEU A 213 -15.14 -26.39 -25.24
N ASP A 214 -15.88 -25.31 -24.95
CA ASP A 214 -17.27 -25.14 -25.37
C ASP A 214 -17.43 -24.78 -26.87
N MET A 215 -16.33 -24.46 -27.57
CA MET A 215 -16.34 -24.18 -29.02
C MET A 215 -16.14 -25.43 -29.90
N ILE A 216 -15.86 -26.58 -29.27
CA ILE A 216 -15.62 -27.89 -29.91
C ILE A 216 -16.86 -28.76 -29.74
#